data_AF-A0A523RGY0-F1
#
_entry.id   AF-A0A523RGY0-F1
#
_cell.length_a   1.000
_cell.length_b   1.000
_cell.length_c   1.000
_cell.angle_alpha   90.00
_cell.angle_beta   90.00
_cell.angle_gamma   90.00
#
_symmetry.space_group_name_H-M   'P 1'
#
loop_
_entity.id
_entity.type
_entity.pdbx_description
1 polymer ?
#
loop_
_entity_poly.entity_id
_entity_poly.type
_entity_poly.pdbx_seq_one_letter_code
_entity_poly.pdbx_strand_id
1 'polypeptide(L)'
;MKVFSDEWAEAYVKALNDNANYKAAASWWTGDFMFVIEPSGNLDHEIKMFVGLFKGDCTGNKLLKEGEEYDILPPNSDPRPLKEGEKIGVEFVFSGQYDNWVKVLKQE
;
A
#
# COMPACT_ATOMS: atom_id res chain seq x y z
N MET A 1 0.36 5.37 -17.46
CA MET A 1 0.62 5.24 -16.02
C MET A 1 1.45 3.99 -15.77
N LYS A 2 2.58 4.11 -15.06
CA LYS A 2 3.47 2.97 -14.74
C LYS A 2 2.96 2.30 -13.47
N VAL A 3 2.92 0.97 -13.42
CA VAL A 3 2.48 0.25 -12.20
C VAL A 3 3.43 0.60 -11.05
N PHE A 4 2.86 0.88 -9.86
CA PHE A 4 3.59 1.32 -8.66
C PHE A 4 4.35 2.65 -8.77
N SER A 5 4.04 3.54 -9.73
CA SER A 5 4.50 4.94 -9.65
C SER A 5 3.62 5.77 -8.70
N ASP A 6 4.07 6.95 -8.29
CA ASP A 6 3.25 7.88 -7.48
C ASP A 6 1.88 8.15 -8.11
N GLU A 7 1.83 8.45 -9.42
CA GLU A 7 0.58 8.65 -10.18
C GLU A 7 -0.36 7.42 -10.09
N TRP A 8 0.22 6.21 -10.04
CA TRP A 8 -0.54 4.97 -9.93
C TRP A 8 -1.06 4.76 -8.52
N ALA A 9 -0.25 5.06 -7.50
CA ALA A 9 -0.66 4.98 -6.11
C ALA A 9 -1.78 5.98 -5.80
N GLU A 10 -1.70 7.20 -6.32
CA GLU A 10 -2.77 8.21 -6.24
C GLU A 10 -4.05 7.72 -6.93
N ALA A 11 -3.95 7.17 -8.15
CA ALA A 11 -5.08 6.60 -8.86
C ALA A 11 -5.69 5.41 -8.10
N TYR A 12 -4.87 4.59 -7.44
CA TYR A 12 -5.32 3.47 -6.63
C TYR A 12 -6.10 3.92 -5.39
N VAL A 13 -5.63 4.94 -4.66
CA VAL A 13 -6.37 5.54 -3.53
C VAL A 13 -7.74 6.03 -3.99
N LYS A 14 -7.78 6.75 -5.11
CA LYS A 14 -9.05 7.24 -5.68
C LYS A 14 -9.97 6.08 -6.05
N ALA A 15 -9.45 5.06 -6.72
CA ALA A 15 -10.23 3.89 -7.14
C ALA A 15 -10.80 3.11 -5.95
N LEU A 16 -10.06 2.98 -4.84
CA LEU A 16 -10.57 2.36 -3.62
C LEU A 16 -11.72 3.19 -3.02
N ASN A 17 -11.53 4.50 -2.88
CA ASN A 17 -12.51 5.39 -2.26
C ASN A 17 -13.79 5.55 -3.10
N ASP A 18 -13.70 5.44 -4.43
CA ASP A 18 -14.87 5.50 -5.32
C ASP A 18 -15.59 4.13 -5.45
N ASN A 19 -15.05 3.05 -4.87
CA ASN A 19 -15.58 1.70 -5.03
C ASN A 19 -16.47 1.27 -3.85
N ALA A 20 -17.78 1.29 -4.06
CA ALA A 20 -18.78 0.89 -3.06
C ALA A 20 -18.65 -0.58 -2.61
N ASN A 21 -18.24 -1.50 -3.50
CA ASN A 21 -18.06 -2.91 -3.16
C ASN A 21 -16.86 -3.09 -2.23
N TYR A 22 -15.76 -2.41 -2.51
CA TYR A 22 -14.60 -2.38 -1.63
C TYR A 22 -14.96 -1.81 -0.25
N LYS A 23 -15.63 -0.65 -0.23
CA LYS A 23 -16.04 0.01 1.01
C LYS A 23 -16.90 -0.89 1.90
N ALA A 24 -17.84 -1.64 1.30
CA ALA A 24 -18.65 -2.60 2.03
C ALA A 24 -17.82 -3.78 2.56
N ALA A 25 -16.98 -4.38 1.71
CA ALA A 25 -16.16 -5.55 2.05
C ALA A 25 -15.13 -5.25 3.16
N ALA A 26 -14.55 -4.05 3.14
CA ALA A 26 -13.53 -3.59 4.08
C ALA A 26 -14.10 -2.72 5.22
N SER A 27 -15.42 -2.68 5.41
CA SER A 27 -16.09 -1.84 6.43
C SER A 27 -15.64 -2.12 7.88
N TRP A 28 -15.19 -3.33 8.16
CA TRP A 28 -14.65 -3.75 9.46
C TRP A 28 -13.13 -3.65 9.55
N TRP A 29 -12.46 -3.37 8.43
CA TRP A 29 -11.01 -3.44 8.34
C TRP A 29 -10.33 -2.28 9.06
N THR A 30 -9.32 -2.58 9.86
CA THR A 30 -8.41 -1.62 10.48
C THR A 30 -7.01 -2.20 10.37
N GLY A 31 -6.10 -1.46 9.73
CA GLY A 31 -4.72 -1.90 9.56
C GLY A 31 -4.14 -1.43 8.25
N ASP A 32 -3.05 -0.67 8.33
CA ASP A 32 -2.41 -0.12 7.16
C ASP A 32 -1.50 -1.17 6.48
N PHE A 33 -1.37 -1.05 5.16
CA PHE A 33 -0.61 -1.96 4.32
C PHE A 33 0.72 -1.35 3.88
N MET A 34 1.76 -2.16 3.89
CA MET A 34 2.99 -1.93 3.13
C MET A 34 3.10 -2.97 2.03
N PHE A 35 3.18 -2.51 0.79
CA PHE A 35 3.59 -3.34 -0.34
C PHE A 35 5.08 -3.15 -0.58
N VAL A 36 5.84 -4.24 -0.53
CA VAL A 36 7.25 -4.28 -0.89
C VAL A 36 7.37 -5.01 -2.23
N ILE A 37 7.77 -4.26 -3.24
CA ILE A 37 7.89 -4.73 -4.61
C ILE A 37 9.38 -4.93 -4.88
N GLU A 38 9.80 -6.18 -4.86
CA GLU A 38 11.18 -6.57 -5.09
C GLU A 38 11.53 -6.47 -6.59
N PRO A 39 12.77 -6.08 -6.94
CA PRO A 39 13.22 -6.00 -8.32
C PRO A 39 13.01 -7.32 -9.08
N SER A 40 12.42 -7.23 -10.28
CA SER A 40 12.31 -8.35 -11.22
C SER A 40 11.94 -7.81 -12.59
N GLY A 41 12.29 -8.55 -13.65
CA GLY A 41 11.91 -8.22 -15.02
C GLY A 41 12.45 -6.86 -15.44
N ASN A 42 11.56 -5.88 -15.57
CA ASN A 42 11.87 -4.50 -15.97
C ASN A 42 11.94 -3.50 -14.80
N LEU A 43 11.84 -3.97 -13.55
CA LEU A 43 12.07 -3.17 -12.35
C LEU A 43 13.46 -3.47 -11.79
N ASP A 44 14.29 -2.44 -11.68
CA ASP A 44 15.71 -2.51 -11.29
C ASP A 44 15.97 -2.11 -9.83
N HIS A 45 14.96 -1.59 -9.12
CA HIS A 45 15.05 -1.18 -7.72
C HIS A 45 13.80 -1.58 -6.94
N GLU A 46 13.95 -1.69 -5.62
CA GLU A 46 12.82 -2.01 -4.73
C GLU A 46 11.89 -0.80 -4.60
N ILE A 47 10.58 -1.03 -4.65
CA ILE A 47 9.57 -0.01 -4.36
C ILE A 47 8.83 -0.41 -3.08
N LYS A 48 8.73 0.53 -2.13
CA LYS A 48 7.93 0.37 -0.92
C LYS A 48 6.77 1.35 -0.96
N MET A 49 5.55 0.83 -1.03
CA MET A 49 4.33 1.62 -1.12
C MET A 49 3.46 1.39 0.10
N PHE A 50 3.33 2.44 0.92
CA PHE A 50 2.36 2.50 2.00
C PHE A 50 0.96 2.81 1.45
N VAL A 51 -0.04 2.11 1.98
CA VAL A 51 -1.46 2.37 1.73
C VAL A 51 -2.18 2.38 3.07
N GLY A 52 -2.70 3.54 3.44
CA GLY A 52 -3.45 3.73 4.68
C GLY A 52 -4.90 3.30 4.51
N LEU A 53 -5.42 2.47 5.41
CA LEU A 53 -6.74 1.84 5.29
C LEU A 53 -7.51 1.90 6.61
N PHE A 54 -8.76 2.38 6.54
CA PHE A 54 -9.64 2.45 7.70
C PHE A 54 -11.11 2.31 7.31
N LYS A 55 -11.76 1.25 7.80
CA LYS A 55 -13.21 0.99 7.69
C LYS A 55 -13.78 1.19 6.29
N GLY A 56 -13.05 0.71 5.28
CA GLY A 56 -13.47 0.76 3.88
C GLY A 56 -13.08 2.04 3.13
N ASP A 57 -12.40 2.97 3.80
CA ASP A 57 -11.80 4.15 3.18
C ASP A 57 -10.27 3.98 3.12
N CYS A 58 -9.67 4.50 2.05
CA CYS A 58 -8.23 4.65 1.91
C CYS A 58 -7.83 6.06 2.36
N THR A 59 -7.05 6.15 3.43
CA THR A 59 -6.70 7.40 4.11
C THR A 59 -5.51 8.12 3.47
N GLY A 60 -4.78 7.43 2.57
CA GLY A 60 -3.68 8.00 1.81
C GLY A 60 -2.72 6.93 1.30
N ASN A 61 -1.72 7.36 0.55
CA ASN A 61 -0.60 6.53 0.13
C ASN A 61 0.72 7.29 0.30
N LYS A 62 1.84 6.56 0.33
CA LYS A 62 3.17 7.14 0.22
C LYS A 62 4.15 6.11 -0.35
N LEU A 63 4.90 6.48 -1.38
CA LEU A 63 6.10 5.74 -1.76
C LEU A 63 7.24 6.17 -0.85
N LEU A 64 7.88 5.20 -0.19
CA LEU A 64 9.04 5.45 0.65
C LEU A 64 10.27 5.70 -0.23
N LYS A 65 11.10 6.64 0.19
CA LYS A 65 12.41 6.85 -0.44
C LYS A 65 13.35 5.70 -0.10
N GLU A 66 14.38 5.52 -0.91
CA GLU A 66 15.45 4.56 -0.60
C GLU A 66 16.05 4.86 0.79
N GLY A 67 16.14 3.82 1.61
CA GLY A 67 16.62 3.93 3.00
C GLY A 67 15.61 4.49 4.01
N GLU A 68 14.42 4.91 3.58
CA GLU A 68 13.34 5.28 4.51
C GLU A 68 12.79 4.03 5.21
N GLU A 69 12.71 4.08 6.53
CA GLU A 69 12.24 2.98 7.36
C GLU A 69 10.76 3.15 7.75
N TYR A 70 10.12 2.02 8.03
CA TYR A 70 8.78 1.95 8.62
C TYR A 70 8.79 0.98 9.81
N ASP A 71 7.80 1.10 10.67
CA ASP A 71 7.59 0.19 11.80
C ASP A 71 6.52 -0.85 11.44
N ILE A 72 6.76 -2.11 11.83
CA ILE A 72 5.73 -3.14 11.82
C ILE A 72 5.04 -3.10 13.18
N LEU A 73 3.76 -2.78 13.18
CA LEU A 73 2.94 -2.67 14.38
C LEU A 73 2.44 -4.06 14.82
N PRO A 74 2.31 -4.31 16.13
CA PRO A 74 1.65 -5.51 16.63
C PRO A 74 0.21 -5.65 16.11
N PRO A 75 -0.32 -6.89 16.03
CA PRO A 75 -1.70 -7.09 15.60
C PRO A 75 -2.72 -6.33 16.46
N ASN A 76 -3.74 -5.75 15.82
CA ASN A 76 -4.76 -4.89 16.45
C ASN A 76 -4.22 -3.59 17.09
N SER A 77 -3.09 -3.08 16.60
CA SER A 77 -2.64 -1.75 16.99
C SER A 77 -3.60 -0.67 16.48
N ASP A 78 -3.65 0.46 17.17
CA ASP A 78 -4.36 1.62 16.65
C ASP A 78 -3.76 2.03 15.29
N PRO A 79 -4.59 2.38 14.29
CA PRO A 79 -4.10 2.87 13.00
C PRO A 79 -3.15 4.06 13.21
N ARG A 80 -2.11 4.16 12.38
CA ARG A 80 -1.19 5.31 12.39
C ARG A 80 -1.38 6.10 11.09
N PRO A 81 -2.31 7.08 11.06
CA PRO A 81 -2.55 7.87 9.87
C PRO A 81 -1.27 8.55 9.37
N LEU A 82 -1.17 8.67 8.05
CA LEU A 82 -0.04 9.35 7.41
C LEU A 82 0.01 10.81 7.87
N LYS A 83 1.08 11.18 8.58
CA LYS A 83 1.36 12.54 9.03
C LYS A 83 2.78 12.93 8.62
N GLU A 84 2.95 14.19 8.26
CA GLU A 84 4.26 14.72 7.88
C GLU A 84 5.24 14.64 9.06
N GLY A 85 6.42 14.07 8.81
CA GLY A 85 7.48 13.93 9.81
C GLY A 85 7.33 12.75 10.78
N GLU A 86 6.21 12.02 10.77
CA GLU A 86 6.04 10.79 11.55
C GLU A 86 6.48 9.55 10.76
N LYS A 87 7.11 8.59 11.45
CA LYS A 87 7.51 7.31 10.85
C LYS A 87 6.26 6.48 10.53
N ILE A 88 6.21 5.94 9.32
CA ILE A 88 5.11 5.07 8.89
C ILE A 88 5.05 3.84 9.81
N GLY A 89 3.84 3.50 10.25
CA GLY A 89 3.54 2.26 10.94
C GLY A 89 2.54 1.46 10.10
N VAL A 90 2.81 0.18 9.91
CA VAL A 90 1.91 -0.73 9.18
C VAL A 90 1.72 -2.01 9.98
N GLU A 91 0.54 -2.61 9.89
CA GLU A 91 0.28 -3.90 10.53
C GLU A 91 0.60 -5.06 9.57
N PHE A 92 0.40 -4.86 8.27
CA PHE A 92 0.58 -5.90 7.27
C PHE A 92 1.61 -5.50 6.23
N VAL A 93 2.53 -6.43 5.94
CA VAL A 93 3.53 -6.30 4.89
C VAL A 93 3.31 -7.40 3.86
N PHE A 94 3.10 -7.01 2.61
CA PHE A 94 3.06 -7.93 1.48
C PHE A 94 4.30 -7.70 0.63
N SER A 95 5.19 -8.70 0.57
CA SER A 95 6.42 -8.65 -0.24
C SER A 95 6.36 -9.62 -1.41
N GLY A 96 6.95 -9.22 -2.53
CA GLY A 96 7.18 -10.13 -3.65
C GLY A 96 7.77 -9.45 -4.88
N GLN A 97 8.27 -10.28 -5.79
CA GLN A 97 8.83 -9.86 -7.07
C GLN A 97 7.81 -9.09 -7.93
N TYR A 98 8.27 -8.03 -8.58
CA TYR A 98 7.46 -7.19 -9.47
C TYR A 98 6.62 -7.99 -10.47
N ASP A 99 7.20 -9.00 -11.14
CA ASP A 99 6.48 -9.78 -12.15
C ASP A 99 5.30 -10.57 -11.56
N ASN A 100 5.37 -10.99 -10.29
CA ASN A 100 4.26 -11.67 -9.63
C ASN A 100 3.13 -10.70 -9.28
N TRP A 101 3.47 -9.48 -8.86
CA TRP A 101 2.47 -8.43 -8.69
C TRP A 101 1.76 -8.09 -10.00
N VAL A 102 2.49 -8.04 -11.12
CA VAL A 102 1.90 -7.82 -12.45
C VAL A 102 0.91 -8.94 -12.81
N LYS A 103 1.22 -10.20 -12.50
CA LYS A 103 0.28 -11.33 -12.70
C LYS A 103 -0.98 -11.18 -11.85
N VAL A 104 -0.83 -10.85 -10.57
CA VAL A 104 -1.98 -10.59 -9.67
C VAL A 104 -2.89 -9.50 -10.23
N LEU A 105 -2.32 -8.39 -10.72
CA LEU A 105 -3.09 -7.30 -11.33
C LEU A 105 -3.79 -7.70 -12.63
N LYS A 106 -3.24 -8.70 -13.35
CA LYS A 106 -3.85 -9.29 -14.56
C LYS A 106 -4.81 -10.44 -14.27
N GLN A 107 -4.95 -10.85 -13.01
CA GLN A 107 -5.78 -11.99 -12.59
C GLN A 107 -5.30 -13.33 -13.17
N GLU A 108 -3.99 -13.51 -13.25
CA GLU A 108 -3.30 -14.73 -13.74
C GLU A 108 -2.82 -15.65 -12.61
#